data_AF-A0A559K3E9-F1
#
_entry.id   AF-A0A559K3E9-F1
#
_cell.length_a   1.000
_cell.length_b   1.000
_cell.length_c   1.000
_cell.angle_alpha   90.00
_cell.angle_beta   90.00
_cell.angle_gamma   90.00
#
_symmetry.space_group_name_H-M   'P 1'
#
loop_
_entity.id
_entity.type
_entity.pdbx_description
1 polymer ?
#
loop_
_entity_poly.entity_id
_entity_poly.type
_entity_poly.pdbx_seq_one_letter_code
_entity_poly.pdbx_strand_id
1 'polypeptide(L)' 'MIKKHTIYKKDKWNMLTVEVNGKQLILREISDQWGEECHTFLSRPEMMHWAQNRFAKEKFDGSSEEHESIMEAFRNV' A
#
# COMPACT_ATOMS: atom_id res chain seq x y z
N MET A 1 12.94 10.25 12.92
CA MET A 1 12.02 10.59 11.82
C MET A 1 11.42 9.29 11.34
N ILE A 2 10.09 9.19 11.28
CA ILE A 2 9.40 7.99 10.78
C ILE A 2 9.62 7.93 9.27
N LYS A 3 10.11 6.80 8.76
CA LYS A 3 10.34 6.63 7.32
C LYS A 3 9.01 6.40 6.64
N LYS A 4 8.61 7.30 5.74
CA LYS A 4 7.36 7.22 4.98
C LYS A 4 7.64 6.82 3.54
N HIS A 5 6.92 5.83 3.07
CA HIS A 5 6.93 5.34 1.70
C HIS A 5 5.58 5.65 1.05
N THR A 6 5.60 6.33 -0.09
CA THR A 6 4.40 6.49 -0.92
C THR A 6 4.35 5.33 -1.90
N ILE A 7 3.30 4.52 -1.84
CA ILE A 7 3.12 3.38 -2.75
C ILE A 7 2.50 3.87 -4.04
N TYR A 8 1.40 4.62 -3.94
CA TYR A 8 0.85 5.37 -5.06
C TYR A 8 0.14 6.62 -4.54
N LYS A 9 -0.01 7.59 -5.43
CA LYS A 9 -0.81 8.79 -5.21
C LYS A 9 -1.36 9.25 -6.56
N LYS A 10 -2.64 8.95 -6.82
CA LYS A 10 -3.33 9.45 -8.01
C LYS A 10 -3.77 10.90 -7.77
N ASP A 11 -4.31 11.16 -6.58
CA ASP A 11 -4.75 12.49 -6.16
C ASP A 11 -4.77 12.61 -4.61
N LYS A 12 -5.59 13.50 -4.05
CA LYS A 12 -5.71 13.68 -2.58
C LYS A 12 -6.63 12.67 -1.91
N TRP A 13 -7.52 12.05 -2.67
CA TRP A 13 -8.55 11.12 -2.24
C TRP A 13 -8.26 9.67 -2.66
N ASN A 14 -7.24 9.46 -3.50
CA ASN A 14 -6.78 8.13 -3.90
C ASN A 14 -5.27 8.02 -3.72
N MET A 15 -4.85 7.56 -2.54
CA MET A 15 -3.43 7.41 -2.21
C MET A 15 -3.19 6.31 -1.19
N LEU A 16 -2.02 5.68 -1.26
CA LEU A 16 -1.59 4.67 -0.31
C LEU A 16 -0.16 4.93 0.15
N THR A 17 0.02 4.98 1.47
CA THR A 17 1.33 5.22 2.09
C THR A 17 1.63 4.21 3.18
N VAL A 18 2.90 3.89 3.39
CA VAL A 18 3.37 3.05 4.47
C VAL A 18 4.37 3.81 5.34
N GLU A 19 4.16 3.78 6.65
CA GLU A 19 5.02 4.41 7.65
C GLU A 19 5.73 3.32 8.47
N VAL A 20 7.07 3.36 8.50
CA VAL A 20 7.89 2.41 9.26
C VAL A 20 8.10 2.94 10.67
N ASN A 21 7.37 2.37 11.62
CA ASN A 21 7.34 2.74 13.03
C ASN A 21 8.06 1.69 13.88
N GLY A 22 9.39 1.72 13.82
CA GLY A 22 10.23 0.76 14.55
C GLY A 22 10.00 -0.66 14.06
N LYS A 23 9.30 -1.47 14.85
CA LYS A 23 8.95 -2.87 14.53
C LYS A 23 7.64 -3.03 13.76
N GLN A 24 6.85 -1.96 13.62
CA GLN A 24 5.54 -1.99 12.98
C GLN A 24 5.58 -1.24 11.65
N LEU A 25 4.74 -1.67 10.72
CA LEU A 25 4.45 -0.95 9.48
C LEU A 25 3.00 -0.50 9.53
N ILE A 26 2.76 0.80 9.38
CA ILE A 26 1.42 1.37 9.35
C ILE A 26 1.11 1.77 7.92
N LEU A 27 0.19 1.06 7.29
CA LEU A 27 -0.31 1.36 5.96
C LEU A 27 -1.57 2.20 6.09
N ARG A 28 -1.65 3.29 5.34
CA ARG A 28 -2.84 4.13 5.20
C ARG A 28 -3.24 4.17 3.75
N GLU A 29 -4.45 3.69 3.46
CA GLU A 29 -5.10 3.74 2.16
C GLU A 29 -6.24 4.77 2.24
N ILE A 30 -6.25 5.71 1.32
CA ILE A 30 -7.35 6.66 1.13
C ILE A 30 -7.97 6.34 -0.22
N SER A 31 -9.28 6.10 -0.23
CA SER A 31 -10.09 5.89 -1.43
C SER A 31 -11.36 6.74 -1.37
N ASP A 32 -11.73 7.34 -2.48
CA ASP A 32 -12.96 8.12 -2.59
C ASP A 32 -14.23 7.27 -2.36
N GLN A 33 -14.15 5.96 -2.63
CA GLN A 33 -15.28 5.03 -2.48
C GLN A 33 -15.49 4.55 -1.03
N TRP A 34 -14.41 4.42 -0.26
CA TRP A 34 -14.43 3.72 1.05
C TRP A 34 -13.86 4.56 2.19
N GLY A 35 -13.33 5.75 1.91
CA GLY A 35 -12.73 6.64 2.89
C GLY A 35 -11.28 6.26 3.21
N GLU A 36 -10.88 6.44 4.47
CA GLU A 36 -9.53 6.13 4.94
C GLU A 36 -9.53 4.81 5.72
N GLU A 37 -8.69 3.87 5.29
CA GLU A 37 -8.39 2.64 6.01
C GLU A 37 -6.94 2.62 6.49
N CYS A 38 -6.72 2.08 7.68
CA CYS A 38 -5.40 1.90 8.27
C CYS A 38 -5.17 0.43 8.63
N HIS A 39 -4.05 -0.12 8.17
CA HIS A 39 -3.60 -1.47 8.53
C HIS A 39 -2.27 -1.40 9.27
N THR A 40 -2.14 -2.13 10.37
CA THR A 40 -0.88 -2.26 11.10
C THR A 40 -0.33 -3.66 10.91
N PHE A 41 0.90 -3.75 10.45
CA PHE A 41 1.60 -5.00 10.24
C PHE A 41 2.78 -5.14 11.21
N LEU A 42 3.02 -6.37 11.67
CA LEU A 42 4.17 -6.71 12.51
C LEU A 42 5.42 -7.04 11.70
N SER A 43 5.28 -7.27 10.40
CA SER A 43 6.38 -7.65 9.53
C SER A 43 6.14 -7.28 8.07
N ARG A 44 7.22 -7.13 7.30
CA ARG A 44 7.16 -6.92 5.85
C ARG A 44 6.46 -8.07 5.11
N PRO A 45 6.69 -9.37 5.42
CA PRO A 45 5.98 -10.46 4.77
C PRO A 45 4.45 -10.40 4.97
N GLU A 46 3.99 -10.02 6.16
CA GLU A 46 2.56 -9.87 6.45
C GLU A 46 1.93 -8.75 5.60
N MET A 47 2.60 -7.59 5.52
CA MET A 47 2.20 -6.49 4.64
C MET A 47 2.20 -6.91 3.17
N MET A 48 3.23 -7.64 2.72
CA MET A 48 3.31 -8.14 1.34
C MET A 48 2.19 -9.13 1.03
N HIS A 49 1.82 -9.99 1.97
CA HIS A 49 0.70 -10.90 1.81
C HIS A 49 -0.63 -10.13 1.69
N TRP A 50 -0.84 -9.10 2.51
CA TRP A 50 -1.99 -8.20 2.35
C TRP A 50 -1.99 -7.52 0.97
N ALA A 51 -0.84 -6.98 0.53
CA ALA A 51 -0.73 -6.29 -0.75
C ALA A 51 -1.06 -7.22 -1.93
N GLN A 52 -0.58 -8.46 -1.91
CA GLN A 52 -0.88 -9.46 -2.94
C GLN A 52 -2.38 -9.79 -3.04
N ASN A 53 -3.08 -9.82 -1.90
CA ASN A 53 -4.52 -10.05 -1.87
C ASN A 53 -5.31 -8.81 -2.30
N ARG A 54 -4.91 -7.62 -1.83
CA ARG A 54 -5.56 -6.33 -2.16
C ARG A 54 -5.46 -5.99 -3.64
N PHE A 55 -4.29 -6.25 -4.24
CA PHE A 55 -3.98 -5.97 -5.64
C PHE A 55 -3.95 -7.24 -6.48
N ALA A 56 -4.67 -8.30 -6.08
CA ALA A 56 -4.72 -9.54 -6.86
C ALA A 56 -5.09 -9.25 -8.32
N LYS A 57 -4.33 -9.80 -9.28
CA LYS A 57 -4.46 -9.50 -10.72
C LYS A 57 -5.89 -9.68 -11.26
N GLU A 58 -6.65 -10.59 -10.67
CA GLU A 58 -8.06 -10.86 -11.01
C GLU A 58 -9.03 -9.73 -10.59
N LYS A 59 -8.66 -8.90 -9.62
CA LYS A 59 -9.50 -7.82 -9.04
C LYS A 59 -8.90 -6.43 -9.27
N PHE A 60 -7.75 -6.34 -9.92
CA PHE A 60 -7.06 -5.09 -10.15
C PHE A 60 -7.60 -4.40 -11.41
N ASP A 61 -8.16 -3.21 -11.23
CA ASP A 61 -8.82 -2.44 -12.31
C ASP A 61 -7.83 -1.59 -13.15
N GLY A 62 -6.57 -1.47 -12.70
CA GLY A 62 -5.53 -0.69 -13.38
C GLY A 62 -4.73 -1.48 -14.43
N SER A 63 -3.75 -0.84 -15.05
CA SER A 63 -2.85 -1.50 -16.02
C SER A 63 -1.86 -2.46 -15.35
N SER A 64 -1.36 -3.45 -16.09
CA SER A 64 -0.31 -4.37 -15.61
C SER A 64 0.94 -3.62 -15.14
N GLU A 65 1.29 -2.51 -15.79
CA GLU A 65 2.41 -1.64 -15.41
C GLU A 65 2.17 -0.93 -14.09
N GLU A 66 0.94 -0.43 -13.86
CA GLU A 66 0.55 0.19 -12.58
C GLU A 66 0.61 -0.83 -11.44
N HIS A 67 0.08 -2.04 -11.67
CA HIS A 67 0.17 -3.14 -10.72
C HIS A 67 1.63 -3.46 -10.35
N GLU A 68 2.51 -3.64 -11.35
CA GLU A 68 3.92 -3.95 -11.11
C GLU A 68 4.62 -2.84 -10.32
N SER A 69 4.36 -1.57 -10.67
CA SER A 69 4.92 -0.41 -9.98
C SER A 69 4.49 -0.36 -8.51
N ILE A 70 3.21 -0.63 -8.22
CA ILE A 70 2.68 -0.70 -6.86
C ILE A 70 3.37 -1.82 -6.06
N MET A 71 3.49 -3.01 -6.65
CA MET A 71 4.11 -4.16 -5.98
C MET A 71 5.63 -3.97 -5.80
N GLU A 72 6.31 -3.28 -6.71
CA GLU A 72 7.70 -2.88 -6.53
C GLU A 72 7.86 -1.85 -5.41
N ALA A 73 6.96 -0.85 -5.33
CA ALA A 73 6.98 0.11 -4.24
C ALA A 73 6.85 -0.58 -2.87
N PHE A 74 5.97 -1.56 -2.73
CA PHE A 74 5.85 -2.37 -1.51
C PHE A 74 7.12 -3.18 -1.18
N ARG A 75 7.81 -3.73 -2.18
CA ARG A 75 9.08 -4.44 -1.98
C ARG A 75 10.20 -3.53 -1.46
N ASN A 76 10.13 -2.24 -1.80
CA ASN A 76 11.11 -1.21 -1.43
C ASN A 76 10.81 -0.48 -0.11
N VAL A 77 9.63 -0.71 0.49
CA VAL A 77 9.30 -0.29 1.89
C VAL A 77 10.19 -1.04 2.84
#